data_AF-A0A378BG22-F1
#
_entry.id   AF-A0A378BG22-F1
#
_cell.length_a   1.000
_cell.length_b   1.000
_cell.length_c   1.000
_cell.angle_alpha   90.00
_cell.angle_beta   90.00
_cell.angle_gamma   90.00
#
_symmetry.space_group_name_H-M   'P 1'
#
loop_
_entity.id
_entity.type
_entity.pdbx_description
1 polymer ?
#
loop_
_entity_poly.entity_id
_entity_poly.type
_entity_poly.pdbx_seq_one_letter_code
_entity_poly.pdbx_strand_id
1 'polypeptide(L)'
;MTRERANIETQLRAANIDVQARVLIDQALAQPLDPQRLAEGIIDPQEALEIYYVSCAVIDIDHFMERSYLNALGDALALPKDVRADIEQDIQSQKQALSV
;
A
#
# COMPACT_ATOMS: atom_id res chain seq x y z
N MET A 1 7.68 -2.83 -15.88
CA MET A 1 6.66 -1.77 -16.00
C MET A 1 5.30 -2.42 -15.86
N THR A 2 4.59 -2.09 -14.78
CA THR A 2 3.39 -2.80 -14.30
C THR A 2 2.16 -2.49 -15.17
N ARG A 3 1.32 -3.52 -15.40
CA ARG A 3 0.12 -3.47 -16.26
C ARG A 3 -0.90 -2.41 -15.82
N GLU A 4 -0.97 -2.14 -14.53
CA GLU A 4 -1.80 -1.10 -13.93
C GLU A 4 -1.44 0.30 -14.44
N ARG A 5 -0.14 0.60 -14.53
CA ARG A 5 0.37 1.89 -15.00
C ARG A 5 -0.06 2.19 -16.45
N ALA A 6 -0.06 1.16 -17.30
CA ALA A 6 -0.51 1.28 -18.69
C ALA A 6 -2.04 1.52 -18.82
N ASN A 7 -2.83 0.91 -17.93
CA ASN A 7 -4.27 1.12 -17.88
C ASN A 7 -4.63 2.54 -17.42
N ILE A 8 -3.93 3.05 -16.39
CA ILE A 8 -4.12 4.42 -15.88
C ILE A 8 -3.79 5.44 -16.98
N GLU A 9 -2.66 5.31 -17.68
CA GLU A 9 -2.31 6.25 -18.76
C GLU A 9 -3.34 6.29 -19.90
N THR A 10 -3.93 5.15 -20.23
CA THR A 10 -4.91 5.03 -21.31
C THR A 10 -6.23 5.69 -20.95
N GLN A 11 -6.68 5.53 -19.69
CA GLN A 11 -7.88 6.19 -19.19
C GLN A 11 -7.67 7.71 -19.02
N LEU A 12 -6.49 8.13 -18.56
CA LEU A 12 -6.13 9.56 -18.49
C LEU A 12 -6.11 10.21 -19.88
N ARG A 13 -5.62 9.50 -20.91
CA ARG A 13 -5.70 9.86 -22.35
C ARG A 13 -7.13 10.11 -22.81
N ALA A 14 -8.05 9.21 -22.48
CA ALA A 14 -9.45 9.31 -22.87
C ALA A 14 -10.22 10.46 -22.20
N ALA A 15 -9.82 10.87 -20.99
CA ALA A 15 -10.54 11.88 -20.19
C ALA A 15 -10.21 13.35 -20.54
N ASN A 16 -9.38 13.62 -21.55
CA ASN A 16 -8.94 14.97 -21.96
C ASN A 16 -8.39 15.84 -20.81
N ILE A 17 -7.81 15.19 -19.80
CA ILE A 17 -7.14 15.82 -18.66
C ILE A 17 -5.86 16.50 -19.17
N ASP A 18 -5.72 17.79 -18.84
CA ASP A 18 -4.58 18.64 -19.21
C ASP A 18 -3.25 17.93 -18.91
N VAL A 19 -2.28 18.07 -19.81
CA VAL A 19 -0.95 17.45 -19.70
C VAL A 19 -0.30 17.82 -18.37
N GLN A 20 -0.54 19.02 -17.85
CA GLN A 20 -0.04 19.45 -16.54
C GLN A 20 -0.64 18.65 -15.38
N ALA A 21 -1.94 18.35 -15.42
CA ALA A 21 -2.60 17.56 -14.39
C ALA A 21 -2.12 16.09 -14.39
N ARG A 22 -1.80 15.51 -15.56
CA ARG A 22 -1.19 14.18 -15.61
C ARG A 22 0.21 14.13 -15.05
N VAL A 23 1.02 15.15 -15.32
CA VAL A 23 2.37 15.25 -14.75
C VAL A 23 2.31 15.33 -13.22
N LEU A 24 1.33 16.04 -12.66
CA LEU A 24 1.11 16.07 -11.21
C LEU A 24 0.67 14.71 -10.65
N ILE A 25 -0.20 13.98 -11.36
CA ILE A 25 -0.60 12.61 -10.97
C ILE A 25 0.59 11.65 -11.05
N ASP A 26 1.37 11.68 -12.13
CA ASP A 26 2.57 10.84 -12.28
C ASP A 26 3.62 11.15 -11.22
N GLN A 27 3.78 12.42 -10.85
CA GLN A 27 4.68 12.84 -9.76
C GLN A 27 4.16 12.39 -8.39
N ALA A 28 2.86 12.44 -8.15
CA ALA A 28 2.26 11.93 -6.92
C ALA A 28 2.37 10.40 -6.83
N LEU A 29 2.15 9.67 -7.94
CA LEU A 29 2.31 8.22 -8.01
C LEU A 29 3.78 7.77 -7.97
N ALA A 30 4.72 8.64 -8.34
CA ALA A 30 6.15 8.38 -8.25
C ALA A 30 6.73 8.71 -6.86
N GLN A 31 5.97 9.38 -5.98
CA GLN A 31 6.43 9.59 -4.61
C GLN A 31 6.47 8.25 -3.87
N PRO A 32 7.58 7.94 -3.17
CA PRO A 32 7.62 6.77 -2.32
C PRO A 32 6.53 6.89 -1.26
N LEU A 33 5.78 5.80 -1.05
CA LEU A 33 4.83 5.71 0.05
C LEU A 33 5.58 5.92 1.36
N ASP A 34 5.18 6.93 2.13
CA ASP A 34 5.78 7.25 3.43
C ASP A 34 4.94 6.64 4.57
N PRO A 35 5.44 5.57 5.21
CA PRO A 35 4.71 4.88 6.26
C PRO A 35 4.52 5.73 7.52
N GLN A 36 5.44 6.68 7.80
CA GLN A 36 5.30 7.59 8.94
C GLN A 36 4.12 8.52 8.72
N ARG A 37 4.04 9.11 7.53
CA ARG A 37 2.96 10.01 7.14
C ARG A 37 1.59 9.32 7.14
N LEU A 38 1.54 8.04 6.79
CA LEU A 38 0.29 7.26 6.87
C LEU A 38 -0.15 7.00 8.31
N ALA A 39 0.80 6.82 9.23
CA ALA A 39 0.54 6.63 10.65
C ALA A 39 0.23 7.93 11.42
N GLU A 40 0.47 9.09 10.81
CA GLU A 40 0.25 10.40 11.45
C GLU A 40 -1.20 10.56 11.89
N GLY A 41 -1.39 10.81 13.20
CA GLY A 41 -2.71 11.05 13.78
C GLY A 41 -3.49 9.79 14.14
N ILE A 42 -2.99 8.60 13.82
CA ILE A 42 -3.57 7.33 14.27
C ILE A 42 -3.13 7.09 15.71
N ILE A 43 -4.09 7.18 16.63
CA ILE A 43 -3.88 6.98 18.07
C ILE A 43 -4.62 5.73 18.55
N ASP A 44 -5.74 5.40 17.90
CA ASP A 44 -6.55 4.27 18.29
C ASP A 44 -5.90 2.94 17.86
N PRO A 45 -5.70 1.98 18.77
CA PRO A 45 -5.08 0.71 18.44
C PRO A 45 -5.87 -0.14 17.45
N GLN A 46 -7.20 -0.04 17.41
CA GLN A 46 -8.01 -0.78 16.42
C GLN A 46 -7.83 -0.17 15.03
N GLU A 47 -7.86 1.16 14.92
CA GLU A 47 -7.57 1.86 13.67
C GLU A 47 -6.16 1.52 13.14
N ALA A 48 -5.15 1.49 14.01
CA ALA A 48 -3.80 1.06 13.64
C ALA A 48 -3.76 -0.36 13.08
N LEU A 49 -4.49 -1.30 13.70
CA LEU A 49 -4.60 -2.67 13.22
C LEU A 49 -5.28 -2.74 11.85
N GLU A 50 -6.39 -2.03 11.66
CA GLU A 50 -7.12 -2.01 10.39
C GLU A 50 -6.26 -1.44 9.25
N ILE A 51 -5.55 -0.34 9.49
CA ILE A 51 -4.68 0.28 8.49
C ILE A 51 -3.55 -0.67 8.09
N TYR A 52 -2.94 -1.37 9.05
CA TYR A 52 -1.93 -2.38 8.75
C TYR A 52 -2.50 -3.55 7.96
N TYR A 53 -3.67 -4.06 8.37
CA TYR A 53 -4.36 -5.16 7.70
C TYR A 53 -4.68 -4.84 6.24
N VAL A 54 -5.30 -3.67 5.99
CA VAL A 54 -5.61 -3.22 4.62
C VAL A 54 -4.34 -3.03 3.81
N SER A 55 -3.28 -2.50 4.41
CA SER A 55 -1.98 -2.34 3.75
C SER A 55 -1.40 -3.69 3.30
N CYS A 56 -1.44 -4.71 4.15
CA CYS A 56 -1.03 -6.08 3.80
C CYS A 56 -1.91 -6.68 2.68
N ALA A 57 -3.22 -6.40 2.69
CA ALA A 57 -4.15 -6.90 1.67
C ALA A 57 -3.86 -6.31 0.28
N VAL A 58 -3.54 -5.02 0.20
CA VAL A 58 -3.27 -4.31 -1.06
C VAL A 58 -1.85 -4.55 -1.58
N ILE A 59 -0.86 -4.58 -0.70
CA ILE A 59 0.55 -4.68 -1.08
C ILE A 59 0.95 -6.14 -1.35
N ASP A 60 1.70 -6.36 -2.42
CA ASP A 60 2.34 -7.63 -2.71
C ASP A 60 3.70 -7.72 -1.98
N ILE A 61 3.83 -8.66 -1.04
CA ILE A 61 4.96 -8.75 -0.09
C ILE A 61 6.16 -9.50 -0.73
N ASP A 62 6.05 -9.93 -1.99
CA ASP A 62 7.09 -10.70 -2.68
C ASP A 62 8.39 -9.92 -2.95
N HIS A 63 8.37 -8.61 -2.76
CA HIS A 63 9.51 -7.72 -3.02
C HIS A 63 10.04 -7.06 -1.73
N PHE A 64 11.37 -6.85 -1.70
CA PHE A 64 12.05 -6.32 -0.51
C PHE A 64 11.59 -4.90 -0.12
N MET A 65 11.25 -4.05 -1.09
CA MET A 65 10.86 -2.66 -0.81
C MET A 65 9.51 -2.61 -0.07
N GLU A 66 8.57 -3.43 -0.51
CA GLU A 66 7.22 -3.58 -0.01
C GLU A 66 7.25 -4.15 1.41
N ARG A 67 8.13 -5.13 1.66
CA ARG A 67 8.36 -5.65 3.01
C ARG A 67 9.03 -4.64 3.93
N SER A 68 9.97 -3.84 3.41
CA SER A 68 10.57 -2.74 4.17
C SER A 68 9.54 -1.66 4.51
N TYR A 69 8.62 -1.38 3.59
CA TYR A 69 7.51 -0.44 3.81
C TYR A 69 6.58 -0.94 4.92
N LEU A 70 6.09 -2.18 4.83
CA LEU A 70 5.20 -2.75 5.85
C LEU A 70 5.87 -2.80 7.22
N ASN A 71 7.16 -3.17 7.29
CA ASN A 71 7.90 -3.12 8.56
C ASN A 71 7.92 -1.71 9.17
N ALA A 72 8.26 -0.70 8.35
CA ALA A 72 8.29 0.69 8.79
C ALA A 72 6.90 1.22 9.16
N LEU A 73 5.85 0.78 8.47
CA LEU A 73 4.46 1.12 8.80
C LEU A 73 4.04 0.52 10.13
N GLY A 74 4.32 -0.76 10.36
CA GLY A 74 4.02 -1.41 11.62
C GLY A 74 4.75 -0.75 12.79
N ASP A 75 5.99 -0.30 12.57
CA ASP A 75 6.78 0.45 13.57
C ASP A 75 6.14 1.81 13.87
N ALA A 76 5.72 2.54 12.84
CA ALA A 76 5.04 3.83 12.99
C ALA A 76 3.68 3.71 13.69
N LEU A 77 2.95 2.61 13.46
CA LEU A 77 1.68 2.28 14.11
C LEU A 77 1.86 1.64 15.50
N ALA A 78 3.09 1.49 15.98
CA ALA A 78 3.43 0.86 17.26
C ALA A 78 2.86 -0.56 17.44
N LEU A 79 2.69 -1.31 16.35
CA LEU A 79 2.14 -2.67 16.40
C LEU A 79 3.20 -3.68 16.88
N PRO A 80 2.88 -4.62 17.78
CA PRO A 80 3.79 -5.69 18.16
C PRO A 80 4.17 -6.59 16.95
N LYS A 81 5.40 -7.11 16.92
CA LYS A 81 5.92 -7.88 15.76
C LYS A 81 5.19 -9.21 15.55
N ASP A 82 4.78 -9.86 16.63
CA ASP A 82 3.94 -11.06 16.65
C ASP A 82 2.59 -10.78 15.98
N VAL A 83 1.92 -9.69 16.38
CA VAL A 83 0.63 -9.28 15.78
C VAL A 83 0.77 -9.00 14.28
N ARG A 84 1.85 -8.33 13.87
CA ARG A 84 2.12 -8.10 12.44
C ARG A 84 2.30 -9.41 11.67
N ALA A 85 3.07 -10.34 12.22
CA ALA A 85 3.34 -11.63 11.60
C ALA A 85 2.05 -12.46 11.44
N ASP A 86 1.18 -12.44 12.45
CA ASP A 86 -0.12 -13.13 12.40
C ASP A 86 -1.00 -12.55 11.28
N ILE A 87 -1.08 -11.21 11.16
CA ILE A 87 -1.82 -10.53 10.10
C ILE A 87 -1.26 -10.86 8.71
N GLU A 88 0.06 -10.79 8.53
CA GLU A 88 0.71 -11.10 7.26
C GLU A 88 0.44 -12.55 6.82
N GLN A 89 0.50 -13.49 7.76
CA GLN A 89 0.22 -14.91 7.50
C GLN A 89 -1.25 -15.14 7.13
N ASP A 90 -2.19 -14.51 7.83
CA ASP A 90 -3.62 -14.59 7.52
C ASP A 90 -3.91 -14.04 6.11
N ILE A 91 -3.44 -12.83 5.81
CA ILE A 91 -3.60 -12.21 4.49
C ILE A 91 -2.98 -13.07 3.38
N GLN A 92 -1.79 -13.63 3.60
CA GLN A 92 -1.14 -14.48 2.61
C GLN A 92 -1.97 -15.74 2.33
N SER A 93 -2.54 -16.34 3.37
CA SER A 93 -3.41 -17.51 3.25
C SER A 93 -4.69 -17.17 2.47
N GLN A 94 -5.30 -16.01 2.75
CA GLN A 94 -6.49 -15.52 2.03
C GLN A 94 -6.18 -15.27 0.54
N LYS A 95 -5.07 -14.58 0.23
CA LYS A 95 -4.63 -14.32 -1.15
C LYS A 95 -4.43 -15.62 -1.95
N GLN A 96 -3.85 -16.64 -1.33
CA GLN A 96 -3.68 -17.96 -1.94
C GLN A 96 -5.02 -18.63 -2.22
N ALA A 97 -5.97 -18.58 -1.28
CA ALA A 97 -7.30 -19.16 -1.43
C ALA A 97 -8.17 -18.47 -2.50
N LEU A 98 -7.92 -17.19 -2.81
CA LEU A 98 -8.58 -16.44 -3.87
C LEU A 98 -7.93 -16.64 -5.26
N SER A 99 -6.74 -17.24 -5.31
CA SER A 99 -5.96 -17.46 -6.54
C SER A 99 -6.14 -18.86 -7.15
N VAL A 100 -6.99 -19.71 -6.55
CA VAL A 100 -7.42 -21.04 -7.03
C VAL A 100 -8.80 -20.97 -7.67
#